data_AF-A0A9D9V2L8-F1
#
_entry.id   AF-A0A9D9V2L8-F1
#
_cell.length_a   1.000
_cell.length_b   1.000
_cell.length_c   1.000
_cell.angle_alpha   90.00
_cell.angle_beta   90.00
_cell.angle_gamma   90.00
#
_symmetry.space_group_name_H-M   'P 1'
#
loop_
_entity.id
_entity.type
_entity.pdbx_description
1 polymer ?
#
loop_
_entity_poly.entity_id
_entity_poly.type
_entity_poly.pdbx_seq_one_letter_code
_entity_poly.pdbx_strand_id
1 'polypeptide(L)'
;MKKCYGFLFVMALLHGCIVNARTISVVIASRSPQKIAAIKESFCEKFPEDVIVYVAYATRSGIPEQPIGFDIALQGVRNRIDSLPEDIGSVDYIVAIESYIEQSAVTQCWYDKGLVLVKTSSQETILTTIATYIPDEYVQLAQQLSCEVLKSGYSMTVGSAIQQSFVDKIINPLDWHREVEFGGVSRQQILKDALFKVLHADELNFIKNLVVSYPDFPKPGIIFANFLPILNNPQAFAMTIDLLVQRYKALNLNAVIGLESRGFILGAALAYELGVSFVPFRKPGKLPGPIYSVNYQKEYGFDTLVVSQDSLQPGQRVIIIDDLIATGGSARAAIELVHLTGAQPIEFVSLLKVAALEEQAYLSIPRFNLID
;
A
#
# COMPACT_ATOMS: atom_id res chain seq x y z
N MET A 1 13.96 -42.69 0.58
CA MET A 1 15.20 -42.12 -0.01
C MET A 1 14.91 -41.71 -1.45
N LYS A 2 14.98 -40.40 -1.72
CA LYS A 2 15.23 -39.66 -2.98
C LYS A 2 14.94 -40.32 -4.35
N LYS A 3 14.06 -39.69 -5.17
CA LYS A 3 14.40 -38.80 -6.32
C LYS A 3 13.15 -38.49 -7.18
N CYS A 4 12.71 -37.23 -7.19
CA CYS A 4 12.63 -36.33 -8.35
C CYS A 4 11.79 -36.83 -9.55
N TYR A 5 10.54 -36.36 -9.66
CA TYR A 5 9.84 -36.23 -10.94
C TYR A 5 9.80 -34.75 -11.32
N GLY A 6 10.40 -34.45 -12.46
CA GLY A 6 10.52 -33.13 -13.03
C GLY A 6 9.21 -32.64 -13.65
N PHE A 7 9.01 -31.34 -13.47
CA PHE A 7 8.18 -30.44 -14.26
C PHE A 7 8.32 -30.70 -15.77
N LEU A 8 7.21 -31.02 -16.45
CA LEU A 8 6.87 -30.51 -17.78
C LEU A 8 5.44 -30.95 -18.14
N PHE A 9 4.48 -30.02 -18.09
CA PHE A 9 3.24 -30.14 -18.86
C PHE A 9 2.80 -28.73 -19.27
N VAL A 10 3.29 -28.31 -20.43
CA VAL A 10 2.70 -27.23 -21.24
C VAL A 10 2.15 -27.94 -22.46
N MET A 11 0.82 -27.93 -22.65
CA MET A 11 0.15 -28.03 -23.95
C MET A 11 -1.37 -27.86 -23.75
N ALA A 12 -1.89 -26.72 -24.19
CA ALA A 12 -3.24 -26.59 -24.73
C ALA A 12 -3.20 -25.53 -25.85
N LEU A 13 -3.79 -25.91 -26.98
CA LEU A 13 -3.55 -25.42 -28.33
C LEU A 13 -4.37 -24.16 -28.70
N LEU A 14 -3.69 -23.25 -29.41
CA LEU A 14 -4.14 -22.51 -30.59
C LEU A 14 -5.52 -21.81 -30.56
N HIS A 15 -5.52 -20.54 -30.21
CA HIS A 15 -5.81 -19.48 -31.19
C HIS A 15 -4.58 -18.57 -31.25
N GLY A 16 -4.13 -18.23 -32.45
CA GLY A 16 -2.92 -17.44 -32.67
C GLY A 16 -2.98 -16.09 -31.94
N CYS A 17 -2.33 -16.03 -30.78
CA CYS A 17 -1.86 -14.79 -30.20
C CYS A 17 -0.35 -14.92 -30.17
N ILE A 18 0.31 -14.39 -31.21
CA ILE A 18 1.66 -13.88 -31.00
C ILE A 18 1.45 -12.81 -29.93
N VAL A 19 1.77 -13.12 -28.67
CA VAL A 19 1.84 -12.09 -27.63
C VAL A 19 2.96 -11.19 -28.10
N ASN A 20 2.58 -10.07 -28.71
CA ASN A 20 3.51 -9.08 -29.22
C ASN A 20 3.97 -8.28 -28.00
N ALA A 21 4.78 -8.93 -27.15
CA ALA A 21 5.25 -8.36 -25.89
C ALA A 21 5.97 -7.05 -26.20
N ARG A 22 5.45 -5.94 -25.68
CA ARG A 22 6.09 -4.65 -25.87
C ARG A 22 7.39 -4.67 -25.06
N THR A 23 8.41 -3.99 -25.58
CA THR A 23 9.58 -3.67 -24.75
C THR A 23 9.33 -2.37 -24.01
N ILE A 24 9.45 -2.39 -22.69
CA ILE A 24 9.32 -1.23 -21.82
C ILE A 24 10.68 -0.90 -21.24
N SER A 25 11.17 0.32 -21.48
CA SER A 25 12.44 0.82 -21.00
C SER A 25 12.27 1.67 -19.75
N VAL A 26 12.96 1.29 -18.67
CA VAL A 26 12.86 1.93 -17.35
C VAL A 26 14.23 2.35 -16.86
N VAL A 27 14.41 3.65 -16.69
CA VAL A 27 15.58 4.24 -16.04
C VAL A 27 15.31 4.44 -14.56
N ILE A 28 16.20 3.94 -13.72
CA ILE A 28 16.11 4.08 -12.26
C ILE A 28 17.23 5.00 -11.78
N ALA A 29 16.86 6.18 -11.28
CA ALA A 29 17.79 7.16 -10.71
C ALA A 29 17.92 6.91 -9.20
N SER A 30 18.67 5.87 -8.81
CA SER A 30 18.87 5.53 -7.40
C SER A 30 20.12 4.70 -7.16
N ARG A 31 20.69 4.86 -5.95
CA ARG A 31 21.80 4.03 -5.43
C ARG A 31 21.34 2.94 -4.48
N SER A 32 20.11 3.03 -3.98
CA SER A 32 19.61 2.13 -2.95
C SER A 32 19.15 0.82 -3.58
N PRO A 33 19.75 -0.34 -3.22
CA PRO A 33 19.32 -1.63 -3.73
C PRO A 33 17.85 -1.94 -3.40
N GLN A 34 17.37 -1.53 -2.21
CA GLN A 34 15.97 -1.72 -1.80
C GLN A 34 15.00 -0.92 -2.67
N LYS A 35 15.32 0.35 -2.97
CA LYS A 35 14.50 1.18 -3.87
C LYS A 35 14.50 0.62 -5.29
N ILE A 36 15.67 0.19 -5.79
CA ILE A 36 15.78 -0.44 -7.12
C ILE A 36 14.95 -1.72 -7.21
N ALA A 37 15.01 -2.59 -6.19
CA ALA A 37 14.23 -3.82 -6.13
C ALA A 37 12.72 -3.54 -6.12
N ALA A 38 12.25 -2.62 -5.28
CA ALA A 38 10.85 -2.21 -5.24
C ALA A 38 10.35 -1.72 -6.60
N ILE A 39 11.13 -0.88 -7.30
CA ILE A 39 10.78 -0.40 -8.64
C ILE A 39 10.68 -1.57 -9.63
N LYS A 40 11.69 -2.45 -9.66
CA LYS A 40 11.68 -3.60 -10.58
C LYS A 40 10.45 -4.48 -10.37
N GLU A 41 10.16 -4.85 -9.11
CA GLU A 41 8.97 -5.64 -8.78
C GLU A 41 7.67 -4.96 -9.20
N SER A 42 7.48 -3.68 -8.86
CA SER A 42 6.26 -2.95 -9.23
C SER A 42 6.06 -2.83 -10.74
N PHE A 43 7.12 -2.69 -11.52
CA PHE A 43 7.03 -2.67 -12.98
C PHE A 43 6.70 -4.05 -13.56
N CYS A 44 7.29 -5.13 -13.03
CA CYS A 44 6.91 -6.50 -13.41
C CYS A 44 5.45 -6.81 -13.06
N GLU A 45 4.95 -6.31 -11.92
CA GLU A 45 3.56 -6.45 -11.52
C GLU A 45 2.63 -5.64 -12.44
N LYS A 46 3.02 -4.41 -12.83
CA LYS A 46 2.28 -3.53 -13.74
C LYS A 46 2.16 -4.11 -15.15
N PHE A 47 3.25 -4.68 -15.67
CA PHE A 47 3.39 -5.14 -17.04
C PHE A 47 3.79 -6.62 -17.10
N PRO A 48 2.92 -7.54 -16.67
CA PRO A 48 3.28 -8.95 -16.50
C PRO A 48 3.55 -9.68 -17.83
N GLU A 49 3.03 -9.17 -18.95
CA GLU A 49 3.16 -9.78 -20.28
C GLU A 49 4.22 -9.09 -21.17
N ASP A 50 4.89 -8.04 -20.67
CA ASP A 50 5.85 -7.24 -21.43
C ASP A 50 7.31 -7.57 -21.06
N VAL A 51 8.24 -7.25 -21.96
CA VAL A 51 9.68 -7.35 -21.70
C VAL A 51 10.17 -6.03 -21.13
N ILE A 52 10.63 -6.04 -19.88
CA ILE A 52 11.10 -4.81 -19.22
C ILE A 52 12.62 -4.74 -19.19
N VAL A 53 13.18 -3.66 -19.73
CA VAL A 53 14.61 -3.37 -19.74
C VAL A 53 14.90 -2.28 -18.71
N TYR A 54 15.70 -2.62 -17.70
CA TYR A 54 16.08 -1.69 -16.64
C TYR A 54 17.50 -1.17 -16.80
N VAL A 55 17.69 0.13 -16.66
CA VAL A 55 19.01 0.76 -16.51
C VAL A 55 19.02 1.57 -15.22
N ALA A 56 19.86 1.19 -14.25
CA ALA A 56 19.97 1.90 -12.98
C ALA A 56 21.23 2.78 -12.98
N TYR A 57 21.05 4.07 -12.69
CA TYR A 57 22.15 5.03 -12.55
C TYR A 57 22.33 5.42 -11.09
N ALA A 58 23.57 5.34 -10.63
CA ALA A 58 23.97 5.71 -9.27
C ALA A 58 24.04 7.24 -9.09
N THR A 59 22.90 7.93 -9.11
CA THR A 59 22.83 9.40 -9.02
C THR A 59 22.89 9.91 -7.58
N ARG A 60 23.40 11.14 -7.41
CA ARG A 60 23.42 11.85 -6.12
C ARG A 60 22.17 12.72 -6.01
N SER A 61 21.62 12.82 -4.81
CA SER A 61 20.51 13.74 -4.54
C SER A 61 20.98 15.13 -4.13
N GLY A 62 22.20 15.28 -3.60
CA GLY A 62 22.74 16.57 -3.17
C GLY A 62 22.01 17.21 -1.99
N ILE A 63 21.15 16.45 -1.30
CA ILE A 63 20.43 16.85 -0.09
C ILE A 63 20.95 16.03 1.11
N PRO A 64 20.60 16.39 2.36
CA PRO A 64 20.99 15.60 3.54
C PRO A 64 20.57 14.14 3.42
N GLU A 65 21.31 13.22 4.06
CA GLU A 65 20.96 11.78 4.08
C GLU A 65 19.58 11.54 4.70
N GLN A 66 19.21 12.35 5.71
CA GLN A 66 17.84 12.43 6.23
C GLN A 66 17.24 13.81 5.96
N PRO A 67 16.55 13.98 4.83
CA PRO A 67 15.82 15.21 4.54
C PRO A 67 14.69 15.43 5.54
N ILE A 68 14.48 16.69 5.94
CA ILE A 68 13.31 17.12 6.69
C ILE A 68 12.41 17.93 5.74
N GLY A 69 11.18 17.44 5.56
CA GLY A 69 10.14 18.09 4.78
C GLY A 69 10.09 17.71 3.30
N PHE A 70 8.90 17.89 2.73
CA PHE A 70 8.57 17.53 1.35
C PHE A 70 9.45 18.24 0.31
N ASP A 71 9.65 19.56 0.45
CA ASP A 71 10.35 20.36 -0.58
C ASP A 71 11.80 19.93 -0.76
N ILE A 72 12.49 19.56 0.33
CA ILE A 72 13.86 19.06 0.28
C ILE A 72 13.89 17.68 -0.40
N ALA A 73 12.94 16.80 -0.07
CA ALA A 73 12.82 15.49 -0.71
C ALA A 73 12.53 15.62 -2.22
N LEU A 74 11.67 16.57 -2.61
CA LEU A 74 11.34 16.88 -4.00
C LEU A 74 12.58 17.39 -4.75
N GLN A 75 13.39 18.25 -4.12
CA GLN A 75 14.67 18.66 -4.69
C GLN A 75 15.60 17.47 -4.89
N GLY A 76 15.64 16.51 -3.96
CA GLY A 76 16.44 15.30 -4.07
C GLY A 76 16.08 14.42 -5.25
N VAL A 77 14.79 14.14 -5.47
CA VAL A 77 14.37 13.34 -6.64
C VAL A 77 14.66 14.07 -7.96
N ARG A 78 14.52 15.40 -8.00
CA ARG A 78 14.85 16.20 -9.18
C ARG A 78 16.35 16.19 -9.48
N ASN A 79 17.19 16.45 -8.47
CA ASN A 79 18.65 16.37 -8.60
C ASN A 79 19.11 14.99 -9.10
N ARG A 80 18.46 13.91 -8.66
CA ARG A 80 18.76 12.56 -9.14
C ARG A 80 18.46 12.38 -10.62
N ILE A 81 17.38 12.97 -11.12
CA ILE A 81 17.00 12.91 -12.54
C ILE A 81 17.91 13.83 -13.36
N ASP A 82 18.17 15.04 -12.88
CA ASP A 82 19.03 16.03 -13.55
C ASP A 82 20.50 15.56 -13.64
N SER A 83 20.90 14.64 -12.75
CA SER A 83 22.23 13.99 -12.77
C SER A 83 22.32 12.78 -13.71
N LEU A 84 21.23 12.42 -14.42
CA LEU A 84 21.29 11.36 -15.42
C LEU A 84 22.15 11.80 -16.62
N PRO A 85 22.81 10.87 -17.32
CA PRO A 85 23.51 11.20 -18.56
C PRO A 85 22.59 11.85 -19.60
N GLU A 86 23.12 12.79 -20.39
CA GLU A 86 22.35 13.45 -21.45
C GLU A 86 21.91 12.46 -22.56
N ASP A 87 22.62 11.33 -22.69
CA ASP A 87 22.47 10.34 -23.76
C ASP A 87 21.67 9.09 -23.36
N ILE A 88 20.86 9.15 -22.30
CA ILE A 88 19.99 8.02 -21.89
C ILE A 88 18.99 7.56 -22.96
N GLY A 89 18.84 8.33 -24.05
CA GLY A 89 17.95 8.02 -25.16
C GLY A 89 16.47 8.21 -24.81
N SER A 90 15.59 7.85 -25.75
CA SER A 90 14.16 7.83 -25.50
C SER A 90 13.82 6.62 -24.63
N VAL A 91 13.26 6.87 -23.45
CA VAL A 91 12.83 5.83 -22.51
C VAL A 91 11.36 6.02 -22.14
N ASP A 92 10.68 4.92 -21.82
CA ASP A 92 9.27 4.94 -21.45
C ASP A 92 9.07 5.54 -20.05
N TYR A 93 9.97 5.22 -19.11
CA TYR A 93 9.89 5.64 -17.72
C TYR A 93 11.25 6.04 -17.14
N ILE A 94 11.25 7.11 -16.36
CA ILE A 94 12.33 7.50 -15.44
C ILE A 94 11.75 7.52 -14.03
N VAL A 95 12.39 6.83 -13.10
CA VAL A 95 11.91 6.68 -11.71
C VAL A 95 12.95 7.16 -10.72
N ALA A 96 12.54 8.05 -9.82
CA ALA A 96 13.35 8.52 -8.70
C ALA A 96 12.55 8.41 -7.40
N ILE A 97 13.22 8.00 -6.31
CA ILE A 97 12.60 7.85 -5.00
C ILE A 97 13.46 8.50 -3.93
N GLU A 98 12.86 9.38 -3.14
CA GLU A 98 13.43 9.89 -1.90
C GLU A 98 12.69 9.46 -0.65
N SER A 99 13.40 9.46 0.46
CA SER A 99 12.85 9.24 1.80
C SER A 99 13.07 10.51 2.60
N TYR A 100 12.11 10.89 3.43
CA TYR A 100 12.19 12.09 4.26
C TYR A 100 11.38 11.91 5.52
N ILE A 101 11.68 12.72 6.53
CA ILE A 101 10.85 12.84 7.72
C ILE A 101 10.14 14.17 7.75
N GLU A 102 8.99 14.22 8.40
CA GLU A 102 8.21 15.45 8.58
C GLU A 102 7.57 15.45 9.96
N GLN A 103 7.58 16.61 10.61
CA GLN A 103 6.89 16.80 11.87
C GLN A 103 5.49 17.35 11.59
N SER A 104 4.48 16.73 12.21
CA SER A 104 3.10 17.24 12.14
C SER A 104 3.00 18.58 12.86
N ALA A 105 2.47 19.60 12.17
CA ALA A 105 2.25 20.91 12.78
C ALA A 105 1.21 20.87 13.91
N VAL A 106 0.31 19.89 13.89
CA VAL A 106 -0.78 19.74 14.86
C VAL A 106 -0.34 18.91 16.06
N THR A 107 0.17 17.70 15.81
CA THR A 107 0.46 16.74 16.88
C THR A 107 1.91 16.80 17.35
N GLN A 108 2.77 17.55 16.66
CA GLN A 108 4.22 17.62 16.89
C GLN A 108 4.93 16.25 16.77
N CYS A 109 4.22 15.21 16.32
CA CYS A 109 4.76 13.89 16.10
C CYS A 109 5.56 13.83 14.79
N TRP A 110 6.61 13.01 14.76
CA TRP A 110 7.40 12.78 13.57
C TRP A 110 6.87 11.62 12.73
N TYR A 111 7.03 11.75 11.41
CA TYR A 111 6.61 10.75 10.44
C TYR A 111 7.67 10.51 9.38
N ASP A 112 7.94 9.24 9.06
CA ASP A 112 8.70 8.81 7.88
C ASP A 112 7.77 8.75 6.66
N LYS A 113 8.23 9.32 5.56
CA LYS A 113 7.53 9.34 4.28
C LYS A 113 8.51 9.05 3.15
N GLY A 114 8.01 8.49 2.06
CA GLY A 114 8.71 8.37 0.79
C GLY A 114 8.10 9.33 -0.22
N LEU A 115 8.88 9.77 -1.19
CA LEU A 115 8.44 10.54 -2.34
C LEU A 115 8.86 9.79 -3.59
N VAL A 116 7.88 9.36 -4.38
CA VAL A 116 8.08 8.63 -5.63
C VAL A 116 7.76 9.58 -6.78
N LEU A 117 8.72 9.76 -7.69
CA LEU A 117 8.54 10.48 -8.93
C LEU A 117 8.70 9.49 -10.08
N VAL A 118 7.66 9.39 -10.92
CA VAL A 118 7.72 8.67 -12.20
C VAL A 118 7.49 9.68 -13.32
N LYS A 119 8.42 9.73 -14.25
CA LYS A 119 8.37 10.58 -15.43
C LYS A 119 8.31 9.73 -16.69
N THR A 120 7.42 10.11 -17.60
CA THR A 120 7.27 9.53 -18.94
C THR A 120 7.59 10.62 -19.98
N SER A 121 7.43 10.31 -21.27
CA SER A 121 7.61 11.30 -22.34
C SER A 121 6.59 12.45 -22.29
N SER A 122 5.41 12.25 -21.68
CA SER A 122 4.32 13.23 -21.70
C SER A 122 3.94 13.77 -20.32
N GLN A 123 4.27 13.05 -19.25
CA GLN A 123 3.82 13.41 -17.90
C GLN A 123 4.86 13.11 -16.82
N GLU A 124 4.83 13.91 -15.76
CA GLU A 124 5.51 13.68 -14.50
C GLU A 124 4.46 13.52 -13.40
N THR A 125 4.55 12.43 -12.65
CA THR A 125 3.64 12.13 -11.54
C THR A 125 4.45 11.97 -10.27
N ILE A 126 4.05 12.69 -9.22
CA ILE A 126 4.70 12.67 -7.91
C ILE A 126 3.66 12.21 -6.88
N LEU A 127 4.04 11.27 -6.02
CA LEU A 127 3.21 10.79 -4.93
C LEU A 127 4.05 10.57 -3.68
N THR A 128 3.47 10.89 -2.53
CA THR A 128 4.06 10.59 -1.22
C THR A 128 3.51 9.27 -0.68
N THR A 129 4.36 8.48 -0.05
CA THR A 129 3.92 7.24 0.61
C THR A 129 3.02 7.57 1.80
N ILE A 130 2.32 6.55 2.30
CA ILE A 130 1.71 6.64 3.63
C ILE A 130 2.75 7.06 4.67
N ALA A 131 2.31 7.87 5.64
CA ALA A 131 3.12 8.34 6.74
C ALA A 131 3.25 7.25 7.81
N THR A 132 4.47 6.97 8.23
CA THR A 132 4.76 6.06 9.35
C THR A 132 5.23 6.85 10.55
N TYR A 133 4.55 6.73 11.68
CA TYR A 133 4.96 7.40 12.92
C TYR A 133 6.38 7.01 13.34
N ILE A 134 7.12 7.99 13.85
CA ILE A 134 8.46 7.82 14.43
C ILE A 134 8.43 8.41 15.85
N PRO A 135 8.86 7.65 16.87
CA PRO A 135 9.08 8.17 18.20
C PRO A 135 10.17 9.23 18.22
N ASP A 136 9.90 10.30 18.97
CA ASP A 136 10.80 11.44 19.09
C ASP A 136 12.21 11.04 19.56
N GLU A 137 12.33 10.03 20.41
CA GLU A 137 13.61 9.52 20.91
C GLU A 137 14.55 9.08 19.79
N TYR A 138 14.04 8.47 18.71
CA TYR A 138 14.86 8.02 17.59
C TYR A 138 15.25 9.15 16.65
N VAL A 139 14.40 10.18 16.53
CA VAL A 139 14.74 11.40 15.79
C VAL A 139 15.83 12.18 16.53
N GLN A 140 15.69 12.31 17.85
CA GLN A 140 16.70 12.93 18.71
C GLN A 140 18.02 12.15 18.67
N LEU A 141 17.97 10.81 18.70
CA LEU A 141 19.15 9.98 18.57
C LEU A 141 19.85 10.20 17.22
N ALA A 142 19.10 10.26 16.12
CA ALA A 142 19.65 10.55 14.80
C ALA A 142 20.31 11.94 14.75
N GLN A 143 19.70 12.93 15.39
CA GLN A 143 20.26 14.27 15.51
C GLN A 143 21.56 14.27 16.34
N GLN A 144 21.63 13.50 17.43
CA GLN A 144 22.81 13.39 18.28
C GLN A 144 23.98 12.66 17.60
N LEU A 145 23.68 11.60 16.84
CA LEU A 145 24.68 10.78 16.15
C LEU A 145 25.15 11.39 14.82
N SER A 146 24.44 12.40 14.31
CA SER A 146 24.81 13.08 13.08
C SER A 146 26.06 13.92 13.25
N CYS A 147 27.05 13.71 12.37
CA CYS A 147 28.28 14.51 12.37
C CYS A 147 28.01 15.98 12.02
N GLU A 148 26.97 16.22 11.22
CA GLU A 148 26.49 17.54 10.83
C GLU A 148 24.96 17.59 10.91
N VAL A 149 24.43 18.62 11.57
CA VAL A 149 23.00 18.97 11.59
C VAL A 149 22.81 20.14 10.64
N LEU A 150 22.07 19.92 9.56
CA LEU A 150 21.77 20.91 8.54
C LEU A 150 20.38 21.48 8.81
N LYS A 151 20.13 22.74 8.40
CA LYS A 151 18.79 23.33 8.53
C LYS A 151 17.71 22.51 7.80
N SER A 152 18.10 21.77 6.77
CA SER A 152 17.22 20.97 5.91
C SER A 152 17.23 19.47 6.24
N GLY A 153 17.94 19.03 7.28
CA GLY A 153 18.03 17.60 7.60
C GLY A 153 19.28 17.18 8.37
N TYR A 154 19.50 15.88 8.42
CA TYR A 154 20.62 15.27 9.15
C TYR A 154 21.56 14.50 8.22
N SER A 155 22.82 14.39 8.63
CA SER A 155 23.85 13.59 7.92
C SER A 155 23.70 12.08 8.14
N MET A 156 22.82 11.65 9.07
CA MET A 156 22.46 10.26 9.32
C MET A 156 20.94 10.06 9.24
N THR A 157 20.49 8.91 8.71
CA THR A 157 19.07 8.55 8.72
C THR A 157 18.57 8.11 10.08
N VAL A 158 17.30 8.36 10.37
CA VAL A 158 16.65 7.85 11.59
C VAL A 158 16.73 6.33 11.66
N GLY A 159 16.54 5.65 10.53
CA GLY A 159 16.72 4.19 10.46
C GLY A 159 18.13 3.73 10.83
N SER A 160 19.17 4.49 10.45
CA SER A 160 20.55 4.17 10.83
C SER A 160 20.81 4.40 12.33
N ALA A 161 20.20 5.43 12.91
CA ALA A 161 20.27 5.70 14.35
C ALA A 161 19.58 4.59 15.16
N ILE A 162 18.37 4.20 14.74
CA ILE A 162 17.62 3.06 15.25
C ILE A 162 18.48 1.80 15.21
N GLN A 163 19.14 1.52 14.08
CA GLN A 163 20.03 0.37 13.92
C GLN A 163 21.14 0.33 14.96
N GLN A 164 21.72 1.49 15.30
CA GLN A 164 22.78 1.58 16.31
C GLN A 164 22.25 1.43 17.74
N SER A 165 20.97 1.71 17.99
CA SER A 165 20.35 1.58 19.32
C SER A 165 19.96 0.15 19.70
N PHE A 166 19.74 -0.73 18.72
CA PHE A 166 19.18 -2.06 18.92
C PHE A 166 20.23 -3.19 18.98
N VAL A 167 21.44 -2.91 19.46
CA VAL A 167 22.53 -3.90 19.55
C VAL A 167 22.12 -5.18 20.32
N ASP A 168 21.14 -5.09 21.23
CA ASP A 168 20.67 -6.19 22.08
C ASP A 168 19.21 -6.64 21.86
N LYS A 169 18.49 -6.12 20.85
CA LYS A 169 17.07 -6.49 20.60
C LYS A 169 16.88 -7.31 19.32
N ILE A 170 15.88 -8.20 19.32
CA ILE A 170 15.41 -9.00 18.17
C ILE A 170 14.57 -8.11 17.24
N ILE A 171 15.12 -7.00 16.75
CA ILE A 171 14.47 -6.13 15.77
C ILE A 171 15.35 -6.13 14.53
N ASN A 172 14.75 -6.36 13.35
CA ASN A 172 15.49 -6.20 12.10
C ASN A 172 15.68 -4.70 11.81
N PRO A 173 16.90 -4.16 11.94
CA PRO A 173 17.11 -2.72 11.80
C PRO A 173 16.91 -2.23 10.35
N LEU A 174 16.97 -3.12 9.36
CA LEU A 174 16.75 -2.79 7.95
C LEU A 174 15.26 -2.72 7.57
N ASP A 175 14.36 -3.14 8.47
CA ASP A 175 12.92 -3.17 8.22
C ASP A 175 12.12 -2.89 9.50
N TRP A 176 12.61 -1.94 10.30
CA TRP A 176 12.02 -1.55 11.58
C TRP A 176 10.54 -1.12 11.47
N HIS A 177 10.09 -0.69 10.29
CA HIS A 177 8.68 -0.41 9.99
C HIS A 177 7.74 -1.61 10.21
N ARG A 178 8.26 -2.86 10.20
CA ARG A 178 7.47 -4.07 10.49
C ARG A 178 7.21 -4.30 11.98
N GLU A 179 8.05 -3.76 12.85
CA GLU A 179 7.94 -4.05 14.27
C GLU A 179 6.74 -3.31 14.88
N VAL A 180 6.17 -3.90 15.93
CA VAL A 180 4.81 -3.64 16.45
C VAL A 180 4.54 -2.16 16.81
N GLU A 181 5.57 -1.32 16.93
CA GLU A 181 5.43 0.11 17.26
C GLU A 181 5.36 1.04 16.03
N PHE A 182 5.64 0.56 14.81
CA PHE A 182 5.87 1.42 13.62
C PHE A 182 4.99 1.11 12.39
N GLY A 183 3.84 0.49 12.61
CA GLY A 183 2.78 0.37 11.60
C GLY A 183 2.67 -0.97 10.89
N GLY A 184 3.51 -1.96 11.24
CA GLY A 184 3.33 -3.36 10.81
C GLY A 184 3.51 -3.60 9.30
N VAL A 185 4.05 -2.63 8.56
CA VAL A 185 4.26 -2.70 7.10
C VAL A 185 5.72 -2.42 6.79
N SER A 186 6.35 -3.29 6.01
CA SER A 186 7.75 -3.04 5.58
C SER A 186 7.90 -1.78 4.76
N ARG A 187 9.08 -1.16 4.82
CA ARG A 187 9.41 0.00 3.96
C ARG A 187 9.29 -0.34 2.48
N GLN A 188 9.68 -1.55 2.09
CA GLN A 188 9.53 -2.04 0.72
C GLN A 188 8.07 -2.04 0.28
N GLN A 189 7.16 -2.56 1.10
CA GLN A 189 5.73 -2.57 0.80
C GLN A 189 5.15 -1.16 0.70
N ILE A 190 5.53 -0.26 1.61
CA ILE A 190 5.13 1.16 1.56
C ILE A 190 5.53 1.82 0.23
N LEU A 191 6.74 1.52 -0.26
CA LEU A 191 7.21 1.99 -1.56
C LEU A 191 6.44 1.34 -2.72
N LYS A 192 6.17 0.04 -2.65
CA LYS A 192 5.38 -0.67 -3.66
C LYS A 192 3.97 -0.12 -3.77
N ASP A 193 3.34 0.26 -2.66
CA ASP A 193 2.01 0.87 -2.65
C ASP A 193 2.01 2.24 -3.35
N ALA A 194 3.04 3.06 -3.10
CA ALA A 194 3.19 4.34 -3.77
C ALA A 194 3.48 4.16 -5.27
N LEU A 195 4.36 3.23 -5.64
CA LEU A 195 4.66 2.89 -7.03
C LEU A 195 3.42 2.37 -7.75
N PHE A 196 2.64 1.50 -7.12
CA PHE A 196 1.35 1.04 -7.64
C PHE A 196 0.45 2.23 -7.97
N LYS A 197 0.26 3.16 -7.02
CA LYS A 197 -0.59 4.33 -7.26
C LYS A 197 -0.08 5.24 -8.37
N VAL A 198 1.23 5.45 -8.46
CA VAL A 198 1.82 6.30 -9.50
C VAL A 198 1.72 5.64 -10.88
N LEU A 199 1.96 4.34 -10.98
CA LEU A 199 1.88 3.59 -12.25
C LEU A 199 0.44 3.39 -12.73
N HIS A 200 -0.55 3.61 -11.86
CA HIS A 200 -1.97 3.55 -12.15
C HIS A 200 -2.67 4.90 -11.97
N ALA A 201 -1.94 6.01 -12.05
CA ALA A 201 -2.48 7.33 -11.72
C ALA A 201 -3.67 7.71 -12.60
N ASP A 202 -3.64 7.38 -13.90
CA ASP A 202 -4.72 7.68 -14.83
C ASP A 202 -5.99 6.88 -14.52
N GLU A 203 -5.85 5.57 -14.28
CA GLU A 203 -6.94 4.68 -13.86
C GLU A 203 -7.54 5.13 -12.53
N LEU A 204 -6.70 5.42 -11.54
CA LEU A 204 -7.13 5.87 -10.21
C LEU A 204 -7.80 7.24 -10.26
N ASN A 205 -7.30 8.18 -11.07
CA ASN A 205 -7.94 9.48 -11.27
C ASN A 205 -9.30 9.34 -11.95
N PHE A 206 -9.42 8.47 -12.96
CA PHE A 206 -10.70 8.17 -13.59
C PHE A 206 -11.73 7.65 -12.59
N ILE A 207 -11.35 6.67 -11.75
CA ILE A 207 -12.24 6.13 -10.72
C ILE A 207 -12.56 7.19 -9.65
N LYS A 208 -11.54 7.92 -9.18
CA LYS A 208 -11.69 8.98 -8.15
C LYS A 208 -12.65 10.09 -8.59
N ASN A 209 -12.61 10.50 -9.85
CA ASN A 209 -13.47 11.55 -10.39
C ASN A 209 -14.97 11.18 -10.45
N LEU A 210 -15.30 9.90 -10.26
CA LEU A 210 -16.70 9.45 -10.15
C LEU A 210 -17.24 9.52 -8.71
N VAL A 211 -16.38 9.72 -7.70
CA VAL A 211 -16.82 9.83 -6.31
C VAL A 211 -17.59 11.13 -6.13
N VAL A 212 -18.83 11.04 -5.64
CA VAL A 212 -19.69 12.21 -5.38
C VAL A 212 -19.77 12.46 -3.88
N SER A 213 -19.44 13.67 -3.45
CA SER A 213 -19.55 14.07 -2.05
C SER A 213 -20.90 14.68 -1.75
N TYR A 214 -21.55 14.24 -0.66
CA TYR A 214 -22.77 14.82 -0.12
C TYR A 214 -22.47 15.43 1.25
N PRO A 215 -22.46 16.76 1.40
CA PRO A 215 -22.30 17.39 2.71
C PRO A 215 -23.53 17.12 3.59
N ASP A 216 -23.31 17.13 4.90
CA ASP A 216 -24.32 16.99 5.95
C ASP A 216 -25.15 15.69 5.88
N PHE A 217 -24.57 14.62 5.36
CA PHE A 217 -25.18 13.29 5.31
C PHE A 217 -24.32 12.25 6.04
N PRO A 218 -24.91 11.35 6.85
CA PRO A 218 -26.33 11.28 7.21
C PRO A 218 -26.77 12.31 8.25
N LYS A 219 -25.84 13.16 8.72
CA LYS A 219 -26.06 14.19 9.74
C LYS A 219 -25.19 15.42 9.44
N PRO A 220 -25.55 16.61 9.96
CA PRO A 220 -24.72 17.80 9.82
C PRO A 220 -23.27 17.60 10.26
N GLY A 221 -22.33 18.16 9.49
CA GLY A 221 -20.88 18.08 9.74
C GLY A 221 -20.17 16.89 9.09
N ILE A 222 -20.89 15.95 8.47
CA ILE A 222 -20.31 14.78 7.80
C ILE A 222 -20.32 14.98 6.29
N ILE A 223 -19.17 14.77 5.64
CA ILE A 223 -19.08 14.68 4.17
C ILE A 223 -19.16 13.21 3.77
N PHE A 224 -20.29 12.80 3.20
CA PHE A 224 -20.48 11.44 2.73
C PHE A 224 -19.89 11.24 1.34
N ALA A 225 -18.89 10.37 1.22
CA ALA A 225 -18.31 9.96 -0.05
C ALA A 225 -19.15 8.83 -0.69
N ASN A 226 -19.93 9.15 -1.72
CA ASN A 226 -20.73 8.20 -2.46
C ASN A 226 -19.91 7.55 -3.59
N PHE A 227 -19.63 6.26 -3.45
CA PHE A 227 -18.90 5.47 -4.45
C PHE A 227 -19.81 4.76 -5.47
N LEU A 228 -21.15 4.82 -5.31
CA LEU A 228 -22.07 4.14 -6.23
C LEU A 228 -21.88 4.51 -7.72
N PRO A 229 -21.50 5.75 -8.09
CA PRO A 229 -21.22 6.05 -9.50
C PRO A 229 -20.06 5.25 -10.09
N ILE A 230 -19.10 4.78 -9.28
CA ILE A 230 -18.05 3.85 -9.70
C ILE A 230 -18.68 2.51 -10.10
N LEU A 231 -19.60 1.99 -9.28
CA LEU A 231 -20.29 0.73 -9.55
C LEU A 231 -21.23 0.82 -10.76
N ASN A 232 -21.89 1.97 -10.94
CA ASN A 232 -22.82 2.21 -12.03
C ASN A 232 -22.13 2.43 -13.38
N ASN A 233 -20.82 2.68 -13.38
CA ASN A 233 -20.01 2.81 -14.58
C ASN A 233 -19.28 1.48 -14.85
N PRO A 234 -19.67 0.71 -15.88
CA PRO A 234 -19.09 -0.61 -16.14
C PRO A 234 -17.57 -0.60 -16.31
N GLN A 235 -17.03 0.44 -16.94
CA GLN A 235 -15.59 0.60 -17.14
C GLN A 235 -14.87 0.86 -15.81
N ALA A 236 -15.41 1.75 -14.97
CA ALA A 236 -14.79 2.07 -13.69
C ALA A 236 -14.87 0.90 -12.70
N PHE A 237 -15.98 0.16 -12.69
CA PHE A 237 -16.13 -1.01 -11.85
C PHE A 237 -15.16 -2.12 -12.26
N ALA A 238 -15.11 -2.47 -13.56
CA ALA A 238 -14.14 -3.44 -14.07
C ALA A 238 -12.71 -3.04 -13.73
N MET A 239 -12.33 -1.79 -14.02
CA MET A 239 -11.01 -1.25 -13.72
C MET A 239 -10.68 -1.31 -12.22
N THR A 240 -11.65 -1.03 -11.35
CA THR A 240 -11.49 -1.15 -9.89
C THR A 240 -11.13 -2.58 -9.48
N ILE A 241 -11.84 -3.57 -10.03
CA ILE A 241 -11.59 -4.99 -9.72
C ILE A 241 -10.26 -5.44 -10.32
N ASP A 242 -9.96 -5.08 -11.57
CA ASP A 242 -8.70 -5.43 -12.25
C ASP A 242 -7.47 -4.94 -11.46
N LEU A 243 -7.52 -3.70 -10.95
CA LEU A 243 -6.46 -3.14 -10.11
C LEU A 243 -6.27 -3.93 -8.80
N LEU A 244 -7.36 -4.32 -8.15
CA LEU A 244 -7.31 -5.14 -6.94
C LEU A 244 -6.79 -6.55 -7.23
N VAL A 245 -7.23 -7.18 -8.32
CA VAL A 245 -6.74 -8.49 -8.77
C VAL A 245 -5.24 -8.43 -9.05
N GLN A 246 -4.78 -7.40 -9.77
CA GLN A 246 -3.38 -7.20 -10.09
C GLN A 246 -2.50 -7.11 -8.83
N ARG A 247 -2.99 -6.41 -7.79
CA ARG A 247 -2.31 -6.30 -6.50
C ARG A 247 -2.25 -7.63 -5.73
N TYR A 248 -3.33 -8.41 -5.74
CA TYR A 248 -3.47 -9.57 -4.85
C TYR A 248 -3.18 -10.94 -5.46
N LYS A 249 -3.14 -11.05 -6.80
CA LYS A 249 -2.96 -12.34 -7.50
C LYS A 249 -1.72 -13.13 -7.06
N ALA A 250 -0.65 -12.44 -6.67
CA ALA A 250 0.61 -13.08 -6.27
C ALA A 250 0.67 -13.47 -4.78
N LEU A 251 -0.33 -13.14 -3.97
CA LEU A 251 -0.28 -13.31 -2.51
C LEU A 251 -0.74 -14.67 -2.00
N ASN A 252 -1.14 -15.59 -2.89
CA ASN A 252 -1.65 -16.94 -2.58
C ASN A 252 -2.72 -16.90 -1.48
N LEU A 253 -3.77 -16.11 -1.70
CA LEU A 253 -4.88 -15.96 -0.76
C LEU A 253 -5.78 -17.20 -0.77
N ASN A 254 -6.44 -17.45 0.36
CA ASN A 254 -7.45 -18.51 0.49
C ASN A 254 -8.88 -17.94 0.47
N ALA A 255 -9.07 -16.72 0.97
CA ALA A 255 -10.35 -16.04 0.96
C ALA A 255 -10.24 -14.52 0.94
N VAL A 256 -11.31 -13.87 0.47
CA VAL A 256 -11.57 -12.44 0.62
C VAL A 256 -12.74 -12.27 1.57
N ILE A 257 -12.56 -11.45 2.59
CA ILE A 257 -13.60 -11.11 3.56
C ILE A 257 -14.21 -9.77 3.18
N GLY A 258 -15.51 -9.72 2.91
CA GLY A 258 -16.23 -8.46 2.71
C GLY A 258 -16.95 -8.03 3.98
N LEU A 259 -16.89 -6.75 4.32
CA LEU A 259 -17.69 -6.19 5.43
C LEU A 259 -19.10 -5.78 4.97
N GLU A 260 -20.10 -6.05 5.82
CA GLU A 260 -21.50 -5.79 5.47
C GLU A 260 -21.81 -4.28 5.39
N SER A 261 -22.55 -3.82 4.38
CA SER A 261 -23.02 -4.54 3.17
C SER A 261 -22.26 -4.15 1.92
N ARG A 262 -21.67 -2.95 1.90
CA ARG A 262 -21.08 -2.34 0.71
C ARG A 262 -19.75 -3.00 0.34
N GLY A 263 -18.97 -3.41 1.34
CA GLY A 263 -17.77 -4.23 1.15
C GLY A 263 -18.04 -5.57 0.45
N PHE A 264 -19.26 -6.12 0.51
CA PHE A 264 -19.60 -7.36 -0.19
C PHE A 264 -19.51 -7.22 -1.70
N ILE A 265 -19.86 -6.05 -2.25
CA ILE A 265 -19.91 -5.84 -3.71
C ILE A 265 -18.50 -6.01 -4.29
N LEU A 266 -17.53 -5.30 -3.71
CA LEU A 266 -16.13 -5.36 -4.12
C LEU A 266 -15.50 -6.71 -3.73
N GLY A 267 -15.76 -7.19 -2.51
CA GLY A 267 -15.15 -8.40 -2.00
C GLY A 267 -15.59 -9.66 -2.73
N ALA A 268 -16.87 -9.78 -3.09
CA ALA A 268 -17.35 -10.94 -3.85
C ALA A 268 -16.80 -10.94 -5.28
N ALA A 269 -16.74 -9.79 -5.94
CA ALA A 269 -16.16 -9.66 -7.28
C ALA A 269 -14.66 -9.99 -7.27
N LEU A 270 -13.91 -9.46 -6.30
CA LEU A 270 -12.49 -9.75 -6.15
C LEU A 270 -12.23 -11.24 -5.82
N ALA A 271 -13.02 -11.84 -4.93
CA ALA A 271 -12.89 -13.27 -4.62
C ALA A 271 -13.10 -14.15 -5.86
N TYR A 272 -14.12 -13.81 -6.66
CA TYR A 272 -14.45 -14.50 -7.89
C TYR A 272 -13.29 -14.47 -8.89
N GLU A 273 -12.75 -13.28 -9.18
CA GLU A 273 -11.63 -13.11 -10.13
C GLU A 273 -10.33 -13.76 -9.63
N LEU A 274 -10.08 -13.76 -8.32
CA LEU A 274 -8.92 -14.44 -7.74
C LEU A 274 -9.09 -15.96 -7.63
N GLY A 275 -10.30 -16.50 -7.87
CA GLY A 275 -10.59 -17.92 -7.72
C GLY A 275 -10.51 -18.41 -6.27
N VAL A 276 -10.86 -17.56 -5.30
CA VAL A 276 -10.80 -17.85 -3.85
C VAL A 276 -12.17 -17.74 -3.19
N SER A 277 -12.27 -18.19 -1.93
CA SER A 277 -13.55 -18.13 -1.21
C SER A 277 -13.93 -16.69 -0.85
N PHE A 278 -15.22 -16.37 -0.88
CA PHE A 278 -15.74 -15.13 -0.30
C PHE A 278 -16.37 -15.42 1.06
N VAL A 279 -16.01 -14.63 2.08
CA VAL A 279 -16.53 -14.78 3.44
C VAL A 279 -17.21 -13.48 3.90
N PRO A 280 -18.53 -13.47 4.13
CA PRO A 280 -19.24 -12.27 4.57
C PRO A 280 -19.10 -12.07 6.08
N PHE A 281 -18.55 -10.94 6.50
CA PHE A 281 -18.64 -10.49 7.90
C PHE A 281 -19.89 -9.62 8.04
N ARG A 282 -20.75 -10.00 8.98
CA ARG A 282 -22.12 -9.48 9.06
C ARG A 282 -22.41 -8.78 10.38
N LYS A 283 -23.55 -8.12 10.44
CA LYS A 283 -24.17 -7.70 11.71
C LYS A 283 -24.84 -8.89 12.42
N PRO A 284 -25.01 -8.84 13.76
CA PRO A 284 -25.72 -9.87 14.51
C PRO A 284 -27.10 -10.20 13.95
N GLY A 285 -27.50 -11.47 14.05
CA GLY A 285 -28.81 -11.95 13.59
C GLY A 285 -28.94 -12.21 12.08
N LYS A 286 -27.85 -12.09 11.30
CA LYS A 286 -27.84 -12.35 9.86
C LYS A 286 -27.17 -13.67 9.44
N LEU A 287 -26.48 -14.35 10.36
CA LEU A 287 -25.82 -15.63 10.11
C LEU A 287 -26.46 -16.74 10.96
N PRO A 288 -26.68 -17.94 10.39
CA PRO A 288 -27.14 -19.10 11.16
C PRO A 288 -25.96 -19.77 11.90
N GLY A 289 -26.29 -20.59 12.90
CA GLY A 289 -25.33 -21.46 13.59
C GLY A 289 -24.38 -20.73 14.57
N PRO A 290 -23.33 -21.43 15.05
CA PRO A 290 -22.32 -20.84 15.91
C PRO A 290 -21.56 -19.70 15.23
N ILE A 291 -21.34 -18.61 15.95
CA ILE A 291 -20.67 -17.42 15.46
C ILE A 291 -19.52 -16.99 16.38
N TYR A 292 -18.52 -16.34 15.80
CA TYR A 292 -17.66 -15.42 16.53
C TYR A 292 -18.24 -14.00 16.44
N SER A 293 -17.96 -13.17 17.45
CA SER A 293 -18.51 -11.82 17.56
C SER A 293 -17.49 -10.88 18.20
N VAL A 294 -17.30 -9.70 17.60
CA VAL A 294 -16.44 -8.64 18.12
C VAL A 294 -17.20 -7.31 18.11
N ASN A 295 -17.18 -6.62 19.25
CA ASN A 295 -17.77 -5.29 19.41
C ASN A 295 -16.73 -4.22 19.11
N TYR A 296 -17.14 -3.12 18.49
CA TYR A 296 -16.26 -1.97 18.25
C TYR A 296 -16.97 -0.66 18.45
N GLN A 297 -16.18 0.34 18.79
CA GLN A 297 -16.64 1.71 18.94
C GLN A 297 -16.70 2.40 17.57
N LYS A 298 -17.79 3.12 17.36
CA LYS A 298 -17.98 4.07 16.26
C LYS A 298 -17.76 5.49 16.78
N GLU A 299 -17.77 6.46 15.88
CA GLU A 299 -17.81 7.89 16.25
C GLU A 299 -18.95 8.19 17.23
N TYR A 300 -20.10 7.54 17.04
CA TYR A 300 -21.25 7.60 17.94
C TYR A 300 -21.78 6.20 18.24
N GLY A 301 -21.42 5.65 19.41
CA GLY A 301 -21.92 4.38 19.92
C GLY A 301 -21.04 3.17 19.60
N PHE A 302 -21.65 1.99 19.65
CA PHE A 302 -20.99 0.71 19.40
C PHE A 302 -21.72 -0.04 18.28
N ASP A 303 -21.01 -0.90 17.57
CA ASP A 303 -21.59 -1.88 16.66
C ASP A 303 -20.83 -3.20 16.80
N THR A 304 -21.34 -4.25 16.16
CA THR A 304 -20.83 -5.61 16.30
C THR A 304 -20.65 -6.24 14.93
N LEU A 305 -19.51 -6.89 14.71
CA LEU A 305 -19.28 -7.75 13.55
C LEU A 305 -19.28 -9.22 13.98
N VAL A 306 -19.87 -10.06 13.14
CA VAL A 306 -19.97 -11.51 13.36
C VAL A 306 -19.60 -12.30 12.11
N VAL A 307 -19.07 -13.50 12.33
CA VAL A 307 -18.78 -14.50 11.28
C VAL A 307 -19.17 -15.88 11.80
N SER A 308 -19.58 -16.78 10.93
CA SER A 308 -19.80 -18.18 11.30
C SER A 308 -18.46 -18.86 11.61
N GLN A 309 -18.42 -19.70 12.65
CA GLN A 309 -17.19 -20.35 13.10
C GLN A 309 -16.59 -21.29 12.04
N ASP A 310 -17.41 -21.78 11.11
CA ASP A 310 -16.98 -22.69 10.03
C ASP A 310 -16.50 -21.94 8.77
N SER A 311 -16.58 -20.61 8.74
CA SER A 311 -16.31 -19.81 7.53
C SER A 311 -14.83 -19.75 7.15
N LEU A 312 -13.94 -19.94 8.11
CA LEU A 312 -12.49 -19.87 7.92
C LEU A 312 -11.82 -21.00 8.71
N GLN A 313 -10.66 -21.43 8.22
CA GLN A 313 -9.84 -22.47 8.82
C GLN A 313 -8.51 -21.90 9.30
N PRO A 314 -7.92 -22.47 10.37
CA PRO A 314 -6.62 -22.04 10.86
C PRO A 314 -5.54 -22.02 9.77
N GLY A 315 -4.75 -20.94 9.74
CA GLY A 315 -3.67 -20.75 8.77
C GLY A 315 -4.09 -20.25 7.38
N GLN A 316 -5.40 -20.12 7.09
CA GLN A 316 -5.84 -19.50 5.84
C GLN A 316 -5.38 -18.04 5.76
N ARG A 317 -4.81 -17.65 4.63
CA ARG A 317 -4.39 -16.28 4.34
C ARG A 317 -5.56 -15.52 3.74
N VAL A 318 -5.97 -14.42 4.36
CA VAL A 318 -7.15 -13.66 3.97
C VAL A 318 -6.88 -12.18 3.87
N ILE A 319 -7.57 -11.50 2.95
CA ILE A 319 -7.67 -10.02 2.97
C ILE A 319 -9.06 -9.62 3.41
N ILE A 320 -9.16 -8.46 4.06
CA ILE A 320 -10.42 -7.86 4.48
C ILE A 320 -10.66 -6.65 3.58
N ILE A 321 -11.84 -6.53 3.00
CA ILE A 321 -12.21 -5.41 2.13
C ILE A 321 -13.50 -4.74 2.57
N ASP A 322 -13.49 -3.41 2.53
CA ASP A 322 -14.67 -2.56 2.70
C ASP A 322 -14.70 -1.46 1.64
N ASP A 323 -15.83 -0.76 1.51
CA ASP A 323 -15.93 0.36 0.57
C ASP A 323 -15.17 1.60 1.03
N LEU A 324 -15.10 1.83 2.35
CA LEU A 324 -14.56 3.06 2.90
C LEU A 324 -13.95 2.84 4.28
N ILE A 325 -12.82 3.51 4.55
CA ILE A 325 -12.25 3.62 5.89
C ILE A 325 -12.30 5.07 6.40
N ALA A 326 -12.87 5.25 7.60
CA ALA A 326 -12.90 6.50 8.35
C ALA A 326 -12.05 6.39 9.63
N THR A 327 -12.65 6.03 10.77
CA THR A 327 -11.94 5.86 12.07
C THR A 327 -11.07 4.59 12.11
N GLY A 328 -11.36 3.58 11.29
CA GLY A 328 -10.71 2.25 11.35
C GLY A 328 -11.28 1.29 12.40
N GLY A 329 -12.34 1.66 13.13
CA GLY A 329 -12.94 0.81 14.17
C GLY A 329 -13.48 -0.53 13.64
N SER A 330 -14.17 -0.51 12.49
CA SER A 330 -14.67 -1.73 11.82
C SER A 330 -13.52 -2.60 11.30
N ALA A 331 -12.47 -1.98 10.74
CA ALA A 331 -11.27 -2.67 10.29
C ALA A 331 -10.60 -3.44 11.44
N ARG A 332 -10.41 -2.79 12.60
CA ARG A 332 -9.84 -3.42 13.79
C ARG A 332 -10.68 -4.60 14.27
N ALA A 333 -12.00 -4.45 14.36
CA ALA A 333 -12.88 -5.56 14.76
C ALA A 333 -12.84 -6.72 13.76
N ALA A 334 -12.77 -6.43 12.45
CA ALA A 334 -12.63 -7.46 11.44
C ALA A 334 -11.31 -8.22 11.59
N ILE A 335 -10.20 -7.53 11.85
CA ILE A 335 -8.89 -8.15 12.08
C ILE A 335 -8.92 -9.07 13.30
N GLU A 336 -9.46 -8.60 14.42
CA GLU A 336 -9.64 -9.40 15.63
C GLU A 336 -10.51 -10.64 15.37
N LEU A 337 -11.60 -10.46 14.63
CA LEU A 337 -12.51 -11.54 14.27
C LEU A 337 -11.83 -12.59 13.39
N VAL A 338 -10.95 -12.19 12.46
CA VAL A 338 -10.11 -13.13 11.69
C VAL A 338 -9.19 -13.92 12.62
N HIS A 339 -8.52 -13.25 13.56
CA HIS A 339 -7.63 -13.95 14.51
C HIS A 339 -8.38 -14.99 15.36
N LEU A 340 -9.63 -14.72 15.75
CA LEU A 340 -10.47 -15.69 16.48
C LEU A 340 -10.75 -16.97 15.66
N THR A 341 -10.79 -16.89 14.33
CA THR A 341 -10.92 -18.07 13.46
C THR A 341 -9.62 -18.86 13.29
N GLY A 342 -8.49 -18.34 13.77
CA GLY A 342 -7.15 -18.89 13.54
C GLY A 342 -6.58 -18.61 12.15
N ALA A 343 -7.31 -17.90 11.28
CA ALA A 343 -6.81 -17.43 9.99
C ALA A 343 -5.81 -16.26 10.16
N GLN A 344 -5.07 -15.97 9.09
CA GLN A 344 -4.04 -14.94 9.04
C GLN A 344 -4.54 -13.76 8.18
N PRO A 345 -4.84 -12.60 8.80
CA PRO A 345 -5.20 -11.41 8.06
C PRO A 345 -3.92 -10.80 7.43
N ILE A 346 -3.91 -10.68 6.11
CA ILE A 346 -2.76 -10.20 5.32
C ILE A 346 -2.78 -8.69 5.16
N GLU A 347 -3.93 -8.12 4.84
CA GLU A 347 -4.10 -6.69 4.59
C GLU A 347 -5.58 -6.29 4.77
N PHE A 348 -5.81 -5.07 5.27
CA PHE A 348 -7.11 -4.40 5.19
C PHE A 348 -7.14 -3.47 3.98
N VAL A 349 -8.20 -3.58 3.19
CA VAL A 349 -8.35 -2.89 1.91
C VAL A 349 -9.60 -2.03 1.94
N SER A 350 -9.49 -0.77 1.51
CA SER A 350 -10.67 0.03 1.21
C SER A 350 -10.63 0.60 -0.20
N LEU A 351 -11.81 0.80 -0.79
CA LEU A 351 -11.90 1.57 -2.02
C LEU A 351 -11.57 3.04 -1.75
N LEU A 352 -12.19 3.64 -0.73
CA LEU A 352 -11.99 5.04 -0.35
C LEU A 352 -11.36 5.18 1.05
N LYS A 353 -10.51 6.19 1.21
CA LYS A 353 -10.13 6.76 2.50
C LYS A 353 -10.77 8.15 2.62
N VAL A 354 -11.32 8.49 3.77
CA VAL A 354 -11.79 9.86 4.03
C VAL A 354 -10.85 10.54 5.03
N ALA A 355 -10.44 11.77 4.70
CA ALA A 355 -9.46 12.55 5.46
C ALA A 355 -9.95 13.06 6.84
N ALA A 356 -11.22 12.88 7.18
CA ALA A 356 -11.88 13.59 8.28
C ALA A 356 -11.38 13.27 9.69
N LEU A 357 -10.45 12.32 9.87
CA LEU A 357 -9.99 11.87 11.19
C LEU A 357 -8.47 11.66 11.14
N GLU A 358 -7.72 12.62 11.68
CA GLU A 358 -6.25 12.55 11.77
C GLU A 358 -5.77 11.36 12.62
N GLU A 359 -6.61 10.88 13.55
CA GLU A 359 -6.38 9.66 14.32
C GLU A 359 -7.16 8.48 13.72
N GLN A 360 -6.53 7.80 12.78
CA GLN A 360 -6.99 6.48 12.37
C GLN A 360 -6.51 5.45 13.38
N ALA A 361 -7.40 4.54 13.79
CA ALA A 361 -7.03 3.44 14.68
C ALA A 361 -5.80 2.71 14.11
N TYR A 362 -4.81 2.47 14.97
CA TYR A 362 -3.71 1.58 14.65
C TYR A 362 -4.29 0.21 14.25
N LEU A 363 -3.88 -0.28 13.08
CA LEU A 363 -4.19 -1.62 12.61
C LEU A 363 -2.94 -2.47 12.79
N SER A 364 -3.09 -3.67 13.35
CA SER A 364 -1.98 -4.62 13.55
C SER A 364 -1.51 -5.29 12.25
N ILE A 365 -2.05 -4.89 11.11
CA ILE A 365 -1.74 -5.40 9.77
C ILE A 365 -1.64 -4.24 8.77
N PRO A 366 -1.02 -4.46 7.60
CA PRO A 366 -1.03 -3.49 6.51
C PRO A 366 -2.42 -2.99 6.12
N ARG A 367 -2.46 -1.75 5.64
CA ARG A 367 -3.66 -1.12 5.08
C ARG A 367 -3.37 -0.57 3.69
N PHE A 368 -4.28 -0.80 2.77
CA PHE A 368 -4.23 -0.24 1.43
C PHE A 368 -5.57 0.42 1.08
N ASN A 369 -5.53 1.70 0.74
CA ASN A 369 -6.70 2.40 0.19
C ASN A 369 -6.45 2.61 -1.30
N LEU A 370 -7.40 2.20 -2.15
CA LEU A 370 -7.26 2.39 -3.59
C LEU A 370 -7.27 3.89 -3.94
N ILE A 371 -8.17 4.65 -3.30
CA ILE A 371 -8.34 6.09 -3.49
C ILE A 371 -8.23 6.79 -2.13
N ASP A 372 -7.39 7.83 -2.06
CA ASP A 372 -7.24 8.72 -0.90
C ASP A 372 -7.98 10.05 -1.06
#